data_AF-A0A9E2QDI2-F1
#
_entry.id   AF-A0A9E2QDI2-F1
#
_cell.length_a   1.000
_cell.length_b   1.000
_cell.length_c   1.000
_cell.angle_alpha   90.00
_cell.angle_beta   90.00
_cell.angle_gamma   90.00
#
_symmetry.space_group_name_H-M   'P 1'
#
loop_
_entity.id
_entity.type
_entity.pdbx_description
1 polymer ?
#
loop_
_entity_poly.entity_id
_entity_poly.type
_entity_poly.pdbx_seq_one_letter_code
_entity_poly.pdbx_strand_id
1 'polypeptide(L)'
;PATFTFFTTLYQVNNFWIDNKIADINTTHTIKYDSLKKEFIIMRSSESGNHLVTKSFEEAQKLMAEIGGLKIVSLGELKKGEKYQIRAKAELGKPTLPFYLHYVLFSTRDFETDWHTIDFIY
;
A
#
# COMPACT_ATOMS: atom_id res chain seq x y z
N PRO A 1 13.38 12.25 0.93
CA PRO A 1 12.20 11.50 1.43
C PRO A 1 11.98 10.32 0.49
N ALA A 2 11.53 9.19 1.01
CA ALA A 2 11.15 8.03 0.21
C ALA A 2 9.68 7.72 0.46
N THR A 3 8.94 7.39 -0.59
CA THR A 3 7.52 7.11 -0.51
C THR A 3 7.28 5.72 -1.08
N PHE A 4 6.45 4.91 -0.41
CA PHE A 4 5.94 3.66 -0.95
C PHE A 4 4.44 3.80 -1.17
N THR A 5 3.95 3.23 -2.26
CA THR A 5 2.53 3.08 -2.54
C THR A 5 2.15 1.62 -2.35
N PHE A 6 1.12 1.38 -1.55
CA PHE A 6 0.53 0.07 -1.34
C PHE A 6 -0.76 0.00 -2.13
N PHE A 7 -0.85 -1.01 -3.00
CA PHE A 7 -2.02 -1.30 -3.80
C PHE A 7 -2.74 -2.46 -3.16
N THR A 8 -3.96 -2.24 -2.68
CA THR A 8 -4.78 -3.26 -2.03
C THR A 8 -6.10 -3.39 -2.79
N THR A 9 -6.37 -4.58 -3.30
CA THR A 9 -7.60 -4.89 -4.04
C THR A 9 -8.35 -6.02 -3.36
N LEU A 10 -9.68 -5.94 -3.40
CA LEU A 10 -10.56 -6.99 -2.90
C LEU A 10 -11.39 -7.54 -4.05
N TYR A 11 -11.44 -8.86 -4.13
CA TYR A 11 -12.21 -9.61 -5.10
C TYR A 11 -13.21 -10.55 -4.42
N GLN A 12 -14.38 -10.75 -5.02
CA GLN A 12 -15.20 -11.92 -4.79
C GLN A 12 -14.79 -13.01 -5.79
N VAL A 13 -14.46 -14.20 -5.27
CA VAL A 13 -13.99 -15.33 -6.07
C VAL A 13 -15.18 -16.06 -6.66
N ASN A 14 -15.19 -16.24 -7.98
CA ASN A 14 -16.22 -16.99 -8.69
C ASN A 14 -15.65 -18.31 -9.23
N ASN A 15 -16.33 -19.42 -8.99
CA ASN A 15 -15.87 -20.74 -9.46
C ASN A 15 -15.95 -20.95 -10.99
N PHE A 16 -16.61 -20.05 -11.73
CA PHE A 16 -16.94 -20.26 -13.15
C PHE A 16 -16.63 -19.08 -14.09
N TRP A 17 -16.22 -17.91 -13.57
CA TRP A 17 -15.98 -16.67 -14.34
C TRP A 17 -14.86 -15.83 -13.73
N ILE A 18 -14.54 -14.68 -14.35
CA ILE A 18 -13.59 -13.67 -13.83
C ILE A 18 -14.02 -13.22 -12.43
N ASP A 19 -13.06 -13.11 -11.51
CA ASP A 19 -13.30 -12.59 -10.16
C ASP A 19 -13.87 -11.17 -10.20
N ASN A 20 -14.88 -10.91 -9.38
CA ASN A 20 -15.50 -9.58 -9.32
C ASN A 20 -14.68 -8.67 -8.41
N LYS A 21 -14.06 -7.61 -8.96
CA LYS A 21 -13.38 -6.59 -8.14
C LYS A 21 -14.40 -5.78 -7.35
N ILE A 22 -14.30 -5.82 -6.02
CA ILE A 22 -15.16 -5.08 -5.09
C ILE A 22 -14.54 -3.75 -4.70
N ALA A 23 -13.23 -3.73 -4.41
CA ALA A 23 -12.52 -2.53 -3.98
C ALA A 23 -11.11 -2.47 -4.54
N ASP A 24 -10.61 -1.25 -4.69
CA ASP A 24 -9.27 -0.92 -5.21
C ASP A 24 -8.78 0.32 -4.48
N ILE A 25 -7.83 0.14 -3.56
CA ILE A 25 -7.41 1.16 -2.62
C ILE A 25 -5.90 1.30 -2.65
N ASN A 26 -5.47 2.55 -2.81
CA ASN A 26 -4.07 2.91 -2.78
C ASN A 26 -3.77 3.74 -1.54
N THR A 27 -2.78 3.33 -0.78
CA THR A 27 -2.27 4.11 0.36
C THR A 27 -0.79 4.39 0.17
N THR A 28 -0.31 5.47 0.77
CA THR A 28 1.08 5.88 0.66
C THR A 28 1.70 6.07 2.02
N HIS A 29 2.88 5.51 2.22
CA HIS A 29 3.73 5.81 3.37
C HIS A 29 4.95 6.59 2.90
N THR A 30 5.28 7.70 3.57
CA THR A 30 6.45 8.52 3.27
C THR A 30 7.35 8.60 4.49
N ILE A 31 8.64 8.31 4.32
CA ILE A 31 9.66 8.48 5.35
C ILE A 31 10.60 9.64 5.00
N LYS A 32 10.90 10.45 6.01
CA LYS A 32 11.90 11.52 5.96
C LYS A 32 12.84 11.38 7.16
N TYR A 33 14.14 11.56 6.94
CA TYR A 33 15.11 11.69 8.01
C TYR A 33 15.36 13.17 8.32
N ASP A 34 15.24 13.55 9.59
CA ASP A 34 15.66 14.85 10.12
C ASP A 34 17.06 14.71 10.70
N SER A 35 18.06 15.28 10.01
CA SER A 35 19.46 15.18 10.43
C SER A 35 19.80 16.03 11.65
N LEU A 36 19.03 17.09 11.94
CA LEU A 36 19.24 17.95 13.10
C LEU A 36 18.78 17.25 14.37
N LYS A 37 17.61 16.61 14.31
CA LYS A 37 17.02 15.86 15.43
C LYS A 37 17.46 14.40 15.48
N LYS A 38 18.09 13.90 14.41
CA LYS A 38 18.51 12.51 14.21
C LYS A 38 17.34 11.52 14.36
N GLU A 39 16.21 11.84 13.73
CA GLU A 39 14.98 11.05 13.81
C GLU A 39 14.34 10.84 12.43
N PHE A 40 13.57 9.77 12.31
CA PHE A 40 12.75 9.43 11.16
C PHE A 40 11.32 9.89 11.41
N ILE A 41 10.74 10.56 10.44
CA ILE A 41 9.36 11.05 10.41
C ILE A 41 8.63 10.26 9.33
N ILE A 42 7.58 9.55 9.72
CA ILE A 42 6.76 8.71 8.85
C ILE A 42 5.37 9.35 8.72
N MET A 43 4.91 9.47 7.48
CA MET A 43 3.58 9.99 7.13
C MET A 43 2.81 8.87 6.42
N ARG A 44 1.61 8.53 6.90
CA ARG A 44 0.76 7.50 6.28
C ARG A 44 -0.55 8.13 5.81
N SER A 45 -0.95 7.90 4.56
CA SER A 45 -2.16 8.53 3.99
C SER A 45 -3.47 7.97 4.55
N SER A 46 -3.46 6.74 5.08
CA SER A 46 -4.61 6.10 5.71
C SER A 46 -4.89 6.63 7.13
N GLU A 47 -3.93 7.32 7.74
CA GLU A 47 -4.02 7.85 9.10
C GLU A 47 -4.18 9.38 9.03
N SER A 48 -5.16 9.92 9.74
CA SER A 48 -5.47 11.36 9.69
C SER A 48 -4.40 12.18 10.43
N GLY A 49 -3.44 12.72 9.69
CA GLY A 49 -2.64 13.88 10.07
C GLY A 49 -1.53 13.69 11.11
N ASN A 50 -1.46 12.54 11.78
CA ASN A 50 -0.37 12.25 12.73
C ASN A 50 0.85 11.68 11.99
N HIS A 51 2.02 12.23 12.28
CA HIS A 51 3.29 11.67 11.83
C HIS A 51 3.86 10.81 12.95
N LEU A 52 4.27 9.59 12.60
CA LEU A 52 4.98 8.73 13.53
C LEU A 52 6.45 9.15 13.52
N VAL A 53 7.05 9.28 14.70
CA VAL A 53 8.45 9.69 14.84
C VAL A 53 9.21 8.63 15.61
N THR A 54 10.36 8.22 15.09
CA THR A 54 11.25 7.27 15.76
C THR A 54 12.70 7.58 15.47
N LYS A 55 13.60 7.28 16.40
CA LYS A 55 15.05 7.41 16.20
C LYS A 55 15.69 6.11 15.69
N SER A 56 14.98 4.99 15.79
CA SER A 56 15.48 3.69 15.32
C SER A 56 15.16 3.51 13.84
N PHE A 57 16.17 3.17 13.05
CA PHE A 57 15.99 2.83 11.65
C PHE A 57 15.17 1.55 11.48
N GLU A 58 15.40 0.55 12.32
CA GLU A 58 14.64 -0.72 12.29
C GLU A 58 13.16 -0.48 12.57
N GLU A 59 12.85 0.33 13.59
CA GLU A 59 11.47 0.70 13.89
C GLU A 59 10.86 1.50 12.75
N ALA A 60 11.62 2.40 12.13
CA ALA A 60 11.16 3.15 10.96
C ALA A 60 10.84 2.22 9.78
N GLN A 61 11.64 1.18 9.54
CA GLN A 61 11.37 0.17 8.50
C GLN A 61 10.09 -0.60 8.79
N LYS A 62 9.89 -1.04 10.04
CA LYS A 62 8.67 -1.72 10.47
C LYS A 62 7.44 -0.83 10.28
N LEU A 63 7.51 0.43 10.72
CA LEU A 63 6.44 1.41 10.53
C LEU A 63 6.17 1.73 9.06
N MET A 64 7.17 1.63 8.19
CA MET A 64 6.95 1.81 6.75
C MET A 64 6.24 0.60 6.12
N ALA A 65 6.50 -0.61 6.61
CA ALA A 65 5.95 -1.85 6.06
C ALA A 65 4.53 -2.20 6.57
N GLU A 66 4.15 -1.73 7.76
CA GLU A 66 2.85 -2.05 8.37
C GLU A 66 1.75 -1.09 7.95
N ILE A 67 0.66 -1.62 7.38
CA ILE A 67 -0.59 -0.88 7.13
C ILE A 67 -1.60 -1.22 8.23
N GLY A 68 -1.81 -0.30 9.16
CA GLY A 68 -2.82 -0.42 10.20
C GLY A 68 -4.17 0.18 9.80
N GLY A 69 -5.27 -0.50 10.16
CA GLY A 69 -6.62 0.09 10.13
C GLY A 69 -7.16 0.45 8.73
N LEU A 70 -6.64 -0.17 7.67
CA LEU A 70 -7.12 0.06 6.30
C LEU A 70 -8.57 -0.39 6.16
N LYS A 71 -9.47 0.57 5.95
CA LYS A 71 -10.88 0.29 5.66
C LYS A 71 -11.03 -0.03 4.19
N ILE A 72 -11.28 -1.30 3.87
CA ILE A 72 -11.43 -1.76 2.48
C ILE A 72 -12.86 -1.58 1.98
N VAL A 73 -13.81 -2.15 2.70
CA VAL A 73 -15.22 -2.23 2.34
C VAL A 73 -16.04 -2.42 3.61
N SER A 74 -17.30 -1.99 3.64
CA SER A 74 -18.19 -2.30 4.76
C SER A 74 -18.56 -3.78 4.74
N LEU A 75 -18.63 -4.42 5.91
CA LEU A 75 -19.04 -5.83 6.00
C LEU A 75 -20.43 -6.11 5.42
N GLY A 76 -21.34 -5.11 5.41
CA GLY A 76 -22.66 -5.24 4.81
C GLY A 76 -22.66 -5.36 3.28
N GLU A 77 -21.54 -5.04 2.62
CA GLU A 77 -21.36 -5.21 1.18
C GLU A 77 -20.86 -6.61 0.82
N LEU A 78 -20.45 -7.40 1.83
CA LEU A 78 -20.03 -8.78 1.67
C LEU A 78 -21.21 -9.72 1.90
N LYS A 79 -21.35 -10.71 1.03
CA LYS A 79 -22.28 -11.82 1.16
C LYS A 79 -21.67 -12.92 2.02
N LYS A 80 -22.44 -13.38 3.02
CA LYS A 80 -22.08 -14.48 3.92
C LYS A 80 -22.01 -15.82 3.18
N GLY A 81 -21.04 -16.65 3.50
CA GLY A 81 -20.74 -17.95 2.88
C GLY A 81 -19.93 -17.86 1.59
N GLU A 82 -19.69 -16.65 1.08
CA GLU A 82 -18.97 -16.44 -0.18
C GLU A 82 -17.46 -16.31 0.03
N LYS A 83 -16.71 -16.64 -1.01
CA LYS A 83 -15.24 -16.58 -1.01
C LYS A 83 -14.76 -15.23 -1.53
N TYR A 84 -13.74 -14.71 -0.85
CA TYR A 84 -13.12 -13.44 -1.18
C TYR A 84 -11.61 -13.58 -1.15
N GLN A 85 -10.98 -12.63 -1.84
CA GLN A 85 -9.53 -12.59 -1.98
C GLN A 85 -9.04 -11.15 -1.87
N ILE A 86 -8.15 -10.88 -0.92
CA ILE A 86 -7.39 -9.64 -0.84
C ILE A 86 -6.08 -9.86 -1.56
N ARG A 87 -5.74 -8.98 -2.50
CA ARG A 87 -4.43 -8.94 -3.16
C ARG A 87 -3.76 -7.63 -2.81
N ALA A 88 -2.52 -7.69 -2.34
CA ALA A 88 -1.74 -6.51 -1.99
C ALA A 88 -0.34 -6.58 -2.61
N LYS A 89 0.16 -5.42 -3.05
CA LYS A 89 1.58 -5.23 -3.37
C LYS A 89 2.05 -3.84 -2.95
N ALA A 90 3.36 -3.68 -2.81
CA ALA A 90 3.98 -2.40 -2.53
C ALA A 90 4.93 -2.01 -3.66
N GLU A 91 4.95 -0.73 -4.01
CA GLU A 91 5.88 -0.15 -4.97
C GLU A 91 6.57 1.04 -4.33
N LEU A 92 7.90 1.13 -4.47
CA LEU A 92 8.62 2.36 -4.17
C LEU A 92 8.18 3.44 -5.17
N GLY A 93 7.57 4.50 -4.65
CA GLY A 93 7.10 5.63 -5.41
C GLY A 93 8.24 6.28 -6.18
N LYS A 94 8.13 6.26 -7.51
CA LYS A 94 8.85 7.20 -8.37
C LYS A 94 8.24 8.58 -8.11
N PRO A 95 9.04 9.65 -7.87
CA PRO A 95 8.48 10.99 -7.74
C PRO A 95 7.59 11.25 -8.95
N THR A 96 6.36 11.72 -8.73
CA THR A 96 5.35 11.89 -9.79
C THR A 96 5.93 12.72 -10.92
N LEU A 97 6.37 12.02 -11.98
CA LEU A 97 6.86 12.65 -13.19
C LEU A 97 5.71 13.50 -13.72
N PRO A 98 5.89 14.82 -13.88
CA PRO A 98 4.84 15.64 -14.47
C PRO A 98 4.55 15.12 -15.88
N PHE A 99 3.26 15.11 -16.24
CA PHE A 99 2.67 14.44 -17.41
C PHE A 99 3.31 14.72 -18.80
N TYR A 100 4.27 15.65 -18.90
CA TYR A 100 4.92 16.04 -20.15
C TYR A 100 6.21 15.27 -20.50
N LEU A 101 6.68 14.34 -19.66
CA LEU A 101 7.86 13.51 -19.96
C LEU A 101 7.46 12.05 -20.26
N HIS A 102 6.90 11.82 -21.44
CA HIS A 102 7.03 10.51 -22.09
C HIS A 102 8.40 10.43 -22.77
N TYR A 103 9.08 9.30 -22.59
CA TYR A 103 10.37 8.89 -23.19
C TYR A 103 11.66 9.39 -22.52
N VAL A 104 12.20 8.60 -21.58
CA VAL A 104 13.45 7.83 -21.77
C VAL A 104 13.37 6.57 -20.90
N LEU A 105 13.71 5.41 -21.47
CA LEU A 105 13.85 4.12 -20.79
C LEU A 105 14.82 4.23 -19.58
N PHE A 106 14.36 3.82 -18.40
CA PHE A 106 15.25 3.32 -17.35
C PHE A 106 14.85 1.88 -17.03
N SER A 107 15.48 0.93 -17.72
CA SER A 107 15.57 -0.44 -17.22
C SER A 107 16.59 -0.44 -16.08
N THR A 108 16.15 -0.78 -14.85
CA THR A 108 16.64 -1.93 -14.06
C THR A 108 16.06 -1.89 -12.64
N ARG A 109 15.01 -2.70 -12.42
CA ARG A 109 14.29 -2.99 -11.16
C ARG A 109 13.47 -1.85 -10.59
N ASP A 110 12.21 -1.79 -11.02
CA ASP A 110 11.17 -1.15 -10.21
C ASP A 110 11.15 -1.87 -8.86
N PHE A 111 11.35 -1.13 -7.77
CA PHE A 111 11.33 -1.69 -6.42
C PHE A 111 9.88 -1.94 -6.03
N GLU A 112 9.30 -2.97 -6.63
CA GLU A 112 8.00 -3.51 -6.28
C GLU A 112 8.14 -4.88 -5.61
N THR A 113 7.18 -5.20 -4.76
CA THR A 113 6.97 -6.57 -4.30
C THR A 113 6.11 -7.32 -5.31
N ASP A 114 6.21 -8.64 -5.31
CA ASP A 114 5.18 -9.47 -5.92
C ASP A 114 3.83 -9.24 -5.24
N TRP A 115 2.76 -9.65 -5.92
CA TRP A 115 1.43 -9.69 -5.32
C TRP A 115 1.36 -10.75 -4.24
N HIS A 116 0.97 -10.35 -3.04
CA HIS A 116 0.61 -11.23 -1.95
C HIS A 116 -0.91 -11.33 -1.84
N THR A 117 -1.38 -12.55 -1.62
CA THR A 117 -2.81 -12.86 -1.69
C THR A 117 -3.26 -13.57 -0.44
N ILE A 118 -4.41 -13.17 0.09
CA ILE A 118 -5.07 -13.79 1.24
C ILE A 118 -6.52 -14.12 0.85
N ASP A 119 -6.87 -15.39 0.99
CA ASP A 119 -8.22 -15.89 0.77
C ASP A 119 -9.00 -15.95 2.09
N PHE A 120 -10.28 -15.61 2.06
CA PHE A 120 -11.16 -15.74 3.21
C PHE A 120 -12.62 -15.98 2.81
N ILE A 121 -13.42 -16.45 3.77
CA ILE A 121 -14.87 -16.58 3.67
C ILE A 121 -15.48 -15.61 4.68
N TYR A 122 -16.47 -14.83 4.25
CA TYR A 122 -17.24 -13.95 5.14
C TYR A 122 -18.51 -14.64 5.63
#